data_AF-A0A949HSK8-F1
#
_entry.id   AF-A0A949HSK8-F1
#
_cell.length_a   1.000
_cell.length_b   1.000
_cell.length_c   1.000
_cell.angle_alpha   90.00
_cell.angle_beta   90.00
_cell.angle_gamma   90.00
#
_symmetry.space_group_name_H-M   'P 1'
#
loop_
_entity.id
_entity.type
_entity.pdbx_description
1 polymer ?
#
loop_
_entity_poly.entity_id
_entity_poly.type
_entity_poly.pdbx_seq_one_letter_code
_entity_poly.pdbx_strand_id
1 'polypeptide(L)' 'CMRQVIGQNGIVLLSEPQRHTGDRFEKWIRSAGWRCDSCLVDIEDGNREIRVFQCRLDSKPS' A
#
# COMPACT_ATOMS: atom_id res chain seq x y z
N CYS A 1 -11.09 -2.69 11.14
CA CYS A 1 -9.66 -2.43 10.82
C CYS A 1 -9.18 -3.50 9.84
N MET A 2 -8.45 -3.18 8.75
CA MET A 2 -8.06 -4.18 7.74
C MET A 2 -7.24 -5.34 8.32
N ARG A 3 -6.45 -5.07 9.37
CA ARG A 3 -5.72 -6.08 10.15
C ARG A 3 -6.61 -7.20 10.71
N GLN A 4 -7.88 -6.92 10.99
CA GLN A 4 -8.81 -7.88 11.60
C GLN A 4 -9.47 -8.82 10.59
N VAL A 5 -9.40 -8.50 9.30
CA VAL A 5 -10.14 -9.22 8.24
C VAL A 5 -9.23 -9.82 7.17
N ILE A 6 -7.97 -9.38 7.11
CA ILE A 6 -6.99 -9.94 6.17
C ILE A 6 -6.64 -11.38 6.59
N GLY A 7 -6.76 -12.31 5.64
CA GLY A 7 -6.37 -13.70 5.86
C GLY A 7 -4.86 -13.86 6.02
N GLN A 8 -4.43 -15.07 6.42
CA GLN A 8 -3.01 -15.43 6.44
C GLN A 8 -2.40 -15.22 5.05
N ASN A 9 -1.24 -14.56 4.98
CA ASN A 9 -0.58 -14.14 3.73
C ASN A 9 -1.41 -13.21 2.83
N GLY A 10 -2.50 -12.63 3.34
CA GLY A 10 -3.32 -11.71 2.56
C GLY A 10 -2.55 -10.46 2.15
N ILE A 11 -2.96 -9.90 1.03
CA ILE A 11 -2.40 -8.69 0.44
C ILE A 11 -3.49 -7.64 0.39
N VAL A 12 -3.18 -6.43 0.81
CA VAL A 12 -4.04 -5.26 0.65
C VAL A 12 -3.44 -4.38 -0.42
N LEU A 13 -4.22 -4.08 -1.45
CA LEU A 13 -3.86 -3.14 -2.50
C LEU A 13 -4.56 -1.81 -2.25
N LEU A 14 -3.78 -0.73 -2.20
CA LEU A 14 -4.29 0.64 -2.10
C LEU A 14 -3.77 1.43 -3.29
N SER A 15 -4.55 2.37 -3.79
CA SER A 15 -4.12 3.26 -4.87
C SER A 15 -4.36 4.72 -4.49
N GLU A 16 -3.46 5.61 -4.91
CA GLU A 16 -3.74 7.04 -4.91
C GLU A 16 -3.41 7.65 -6.29
N PRO A 17 -4.18 8.66 -6.73
CA PRO A 17 -3.70 9.56 -7.77
C PRO A 17 -2.43 10.25 -7.29
N GLN A 18 -1.49 10.56 -8.19
CA GLN A 18 -0.22 11.22 -7.84
C GLN A 18 -0.45 12.59 -7.18
N ARG A 19 -0.61 12.58 -5.85
CA ARG A 19 -0.72 13.75 -4.97
C ARG A 19 0.48 13.72 -4.03
N HIS A 20 0.90 14.88 -3.53
CA HIS A 20 2.10 15.02 -2.69
C HIS A 20 2.11 14.20 -1.38
N THR A 21 1.06 13.44 -1.08
CA THR A 21 0.85 12.69 0.17
C THR A 21 1.45 11.29 0.18
N GLY A 22 1.83 10.71 -0.95
CA GLY A 22 2.25 9.30 -1.04
C GLY A 22 3.41 8.91 -0.15
N ASP A 23 4.43 9.77 -0.06
CA ASP A 23 5.61 9.45 0.73
C ASP A 23 5.33 9.50 2.25
N ARG A 24 4.30 10.26 2.67
CA ARG A 24 3.83 10.24 4.07
C ARG A 24 3.00 8.99 4.33
N PHE A 25 2.22 8.55 3.35
CA PHE A 25 1.35 7.40 3.46
C PHE A 25 2.14 6.10 3.62
N GLU A 26 3.17 5.91 2.80
CA GLU A 26 4.05 4.74 2.90
C GLU A 26 4.77 4.67 4.26
N LYS A 27 5.32 5.80 4.72
CA LYS A 27 5.98 5.89 6.04
C LYS A 27 5.02 5.55 7.17
N TRP A 28 3.78 6.06 7.12
CA TRP A 28 2.75 5.76 8.10
C TRP A 28 2.40 4.26 8.13
N ILE A 29 2.17 3.64 6.97
CA ILE A 29 1.88 2.20 6.86
C ILE A 29 3.02 1.36 7.46
N ARG A 30 4.28 1.67 7.10
CA ARG A 30 5.46 0.99 7.63
C ARG A 30 5.58 1.15 9.15
N SER A 31 5.34 2.36 9.68
CA SER A 31 5.35 2.61 11.13
C SER A 31 4.26 1.84 11.89
N ALA A 32 3.16 1.50 11.22
CA ALA A 32 2.09 0.67 11.77
C ALA A 32 2.41 -0.84 11.73
N GLY A 33 3.63 -1.23 11.35
CA GLY A 33 4.09 -2.62 11.33
C GLY A 33 3.58 -3.44 10.13
N TRP A 34 3.41 -2.78 8.99
CA TRP A 34 3.10 -3.43 7.72
C TRP A 34 4.32 -3.35 6.80
N ARG A 35 4.60 -4.41 6.06
CA ARG A 35 5.44 -4.33 4.88
C ARG A 35 4.64 -3.64 3.78
N CYS A 36 5.22 -2.63 3.16
CA CYS A 36 4.60 -1.86 2.09
C CYS A 36 5.60 -1.71 0.95
N ASP A 37 5.23 -2.17 -0.24
CA ASP A 37 5.96 -1.92 -1.49
C ASP A 37 5.07 -1.02 -2.37
N SER A 38 5.65 -0.13 -3.19
CA SER A 38 4.88 0.75 -4.05
C SER A 38 5.44 0.83 -5.47
N CYS A 39 4.57 1.06 -6.45
CA CYS A 39 4.92 1.32 -7.84
C CYS A 39 3.98 2.37 -8.46
N LEU A 40 4.44 2.98 -9.55
CA LEU A 40 3.59 3.80 -10.42
C LEU A 40 3.02 2.92 -11.54
N VAL A 41 1.76 3.12 -11.85
CA VAL A 41 1.03 2.39 -12.88
C VAL A 41 0.36 3.41 -13.78
N ASP A 42 0.69 3.36 -15.07
CA ASP A 42 -0.10 4.02 -16.11
C ASP A 42 -1.33 3.14 -16.41
N ILE A 43 -2.51 3.75 -16.36
CA ILE A 43 -3.79 3.08 -16.62
C ILE A 43 -4.38 3.45 -18.00
N GLU A 44 -3.60 4.16 -18.83
CA GLU A 44 -3.92 4.49 -20.22
C GLU A 44 -5.24 5.28 -20.41
N ASP A 45 -5.73 5.92 -19.34
CA ASP A 45 -6.96 6.72 -19.35
C ASP A 45 -6.74 8.19 -19.72
N GLY A 46 -5.50 8.55 -20.07
CA GLY A 46 -5.07 9.90 -20.40
C GLY A 46 -4.77 10.81 -19.20
N ASN A 47 -4.86 10.30 -17.96
CA ASN A 47 -4.49 11.02 -16.75
C ASN A 47 -3.02 10.74 -16.32
N ARG A 48 -2.63 11.27 -15.16
CA ARG A 48 -1.32 10.95 -14.55
C ARG A 48 -1.30 9.54 -14.01
N GLU A 49 -0.12 8.91 -14.01
CA GLU A 49 0.14 7.62 -13.35
C GLU A 49 -0.43 7.61 -11.93
N ILE A 50 -1.01 6.47 -11.54
CA ILE A 50 -1.45 6.24 -10.16
C ILE A 50 -0.36 5.52 -9.39
N ARG A 51 -0.22 5.83 -8.10
CA ARG A 51 0.64 5.05 -7.22
C ARG A 51 -0.17 3.91 -6.63
N VAL A 52 0.32 2.69 -6.78
CA VAL A 52 -0.25 1.50 -6.14
C VAL A 52 0.67 1.06 -5.01
N PHE A 53 0.08 0.78 -3.85
CA PHE A 53 0.75 0.24 -2.68
C PHE A 53 0.29 -1.19 -2.46
N GLN A 54 1.24 -2.07 -2.21
CA GLN A 54 1.03 -3.46 -1.84
C GLN A 54 1.44 -3.66 -0.39
N CYS A 55 0.44 -3.87 0.48
CA CYS A 55 0.64 -3.98 1.92
C CYS A 55 0.45 -5.42 2.39
N ARG A 56 1.37 -5.90 3.23
CA ARG A 56 1.31 -7.21 3.89
C ARG A 56 1.53 -7.02 5.39
N LEU A 57 0.82 -7.81 6.19
CA LEU A 57 1.17 -7.94 7.60
C LEU A 57 2.46 -8.74 7.70
N ASP A 58 3.48 -8.14 8.33
CA ASP A 58 4.62 -8.94 8.76
C ASP A 58 4.09 -9.94 9.77
N SER A 59 4.21 -11.22 9.42
CA SER A 59 4.04 -12.29 10.40
C SER A 59 5.15 -12.07 11.41
N LYS A 60 4.83 -11.60 12.62
CA LYS A 60 5.84 -11.53 13.68
C LYS A 60 6.59 -12.87 13.71
N PRO A 61 7.93 -12.88 13.76
CA PRO A 61 8.61 -14.08 14.18
C PRO A 61 8.12 -14.37 15.60
N SER A 62 7.59 -15.58 15.78
CA SER A 62 7.13 -16.14 17.05
C SER A 62 8.21 -16.05 18.14
#